data_AF-A0A975BEX4-F1
#
_entry.id   AF-A0A975BEX4-F1
#
_cell.length_a   1.000
_cell.length_b   1.000
_cell.length_c   1.000
_cell.angle_alpha   90.00
_cell.angle_beta   90.00
_cell.angle_gamma   90.00
#
_symmetry.space_group_name_H-M   'P 1'
#
loop_
_entity.id
_entity.type
_entity.pdbx_description
1 polymer ?
#
loop_
_entity_poly.entity_id
_entity_poly.type
_entity_poly.pdbx_seq_one_letter_code
_entity_poly.pdbx_strand_id
1 'polypeptide(L)'
;MICNSKINTPEVNNWRQSGQIFLWRYKENLRNYPGWNLTADNNGGRSLSDLLDRMEKSIYPCLRTIKISKPDDKILKIPNNKGGRAGWYSPNTFKLRYVNDNAKNYWDFEENGKNLLLSVNKKELSELKKGILGILKGCGDYSIGPDTKERNNKNIRLWLWWYVR
;
A
#
# COMPACT_ATOMS: atom_id res chain seq x y z
N MET A 1 -5.63 -6.47 -27.19
CA MET A 1 -4.78 -7.47 -26.51
C MET A 1 -3.32 -7.16 -26.82
N ILE A 2 -2.61 -6.46 -25.91
CA ILE A 2 -1.18 -6.66 -25.57
C ILE A 2 -1.03 -6.16 -24.11
N CYS A 3 -1.13 -7.07 -23.14
CA CYS A 3 -0.73 -6.83 -21.76
C CYS A 3 0.76 -7.09 -21.65
N ASN A 4 1.61 -6.06 -21.69
CA ASN A 4 3.02 -6.17 -21.31
C ASN A 4 3.49 -4.88 -20.62
N SER A 5 2.98 -4.65 -19.40
CA SER A 5 3.30 -3.50 -18.55
C SER A 5 4.64 -3.67 -17.82
N LYS A 6 5.74 -3.62 -18.57
CA LYS A 6 7.09 -3.43 -18.01
C LYS A 6 7.84 -2.36 -18.80
N ILE A 7 7.37 -1.11 -18.75
CA ILE A 7 8.21 0.03 -19.12
C ILE A 7 8.55 0.77 -17.84
N ASN A 8 9.52 0.23 -17.11
CA ASN A 8 10.08 0.92 -15.97
C ASN A 8 11.11 1.92 -16.45
N THR A 9 10.94 3.19 -16.12
CA THR A 9 11.99 4.19 -16.39
C THR A 9 13.24 3.92 -15.55
N PRO A 10 14.43 4.34 -16.00
CA PRO A 10 15.67 4.20 -15.24
C PRO A 10 15.57 4.72 -13.80
N GLU A 11 14.85 5.82 -13.59
CA GLU A 11 14.67 6.48 -12.30
C GLU A 11 13.94 5.58 -11.32
N VAL A 12 12.88 4.90 -11.77
CA VAL A 12 12.14 3.93 -10.96
C VAL A 12 13.00 2.67 -10.76
N ASN A 13 13.79 2.24 -11.76
CA ASN A 13 14.64 1.03 -11.69
C ASN A 13 15.80 1.14 -10.69
N ASN A 14 16.30 2.36 -10.49
CA ASN A 14 17.40 2.61 -9.57
C ASN A 14 16.95 2.73 -8.12
N TRP A 15 15.64 2.79 -7.86
CA TRP A 15 15.12 2.77 -6.49
C TRP A 15 15.53 1.49 -5.76
N ARG A 16 15.95 1.66 -4.50
CA ARG A 16 16.27 0.57 -3.58
C ARG A 16 15.54 0.81 -2.27
N GLN A 17 14.83 -0.21 -1.82
CA GLN A 17 14.12 -0.14 -0.55
C GLN A 17 15.10 0.00 0.60
N SER A 18 14.80 0.92 1.52
CA SER A 18 15.41 1.03 2.84
C SER A 18 14.32 0.99 3.90
N GLY A 19 14.64 0.47 5.09
CA GLY A 19 13.70 0.33 6.20
C GLY A 19 12.58 -0.69 5.98
N GLN A 20 11.68 -0.75 6.97
CA GLN A 20 10.60 -1.71 7.05
C GLN A 20 9.26 -1.10 6.65
N ILE A 21 8.52 -1.86 5.84
CA ILE A 21 7.14 -1.57 5.46
C ILE A 21 6.31 -2.77 5.89
N PHE A 22 5.24 -2.55 6.63
CA PHE A 22 4.34 -3.57 7.13
C PHE A 22 3.02 -3.47 6.40
N LEU A 23 2.50 -4.60 5.93
CA LEU A 23 1.24 -4.67 5.21
C LEU A 23 0.49 -5.94 5.63
N TRP A 24 -0.73 -5.79 6.12
CA TRP A 24 -1.53 -6.90 6.59
C TRP A 24 -3.03 -6.67 6.38
N ARG A 25 -3.81 -7.73 6.51
CA ARG A 25 -5.26 -7.65 6.69
C ARG A 25 -5.68 -8.52 7.85
N TYR A 26 -6.77 -8.15 8.50
CA TYR A 26 -7.38 -9.01 9.52
C TYR A 26 -8.15 -10.15 8.86
N LYS A 27 -8.14 -11.32 9.52
CA LYS A 27 -8.98 -12.49 9.19
C LYS A 27 -10.23 -12.55 10.06
N GLU A 28 -10.29 -11.73 11.10
CA GLU A 28 -11.35 -11.71 12.11
C GLU A 28 -11.79 -10.28 12.39
N ASN A 29 -12.98 -10.12 12.96
CA ASN A 29 -13.56 -8.82 13.30
C ASN A 29 -13.45 -7.80 12.14
N LEU A 30 -13.85 -8.23 10.95
CA LEU A 30 -13.72 -7.47 9.70
C LEU A 30 -14.59 -6.20 9.66
N ARG A 31 -15.40 -5.95 10.69
CA ARG A 31 -16.07 -4.66 10.88
C ARG A 31 -15.07 -3.55 11.21
N ASN A 32 -14.00 -3.88 11.94
CA ASN A 32 -12.97 -2.94 12.34
C ASN A 32 -11.77 -3.05 11.38
N TYR A 33 -11.45 -1.93 10.73
CA TYR A 33 -10.32 -1.80 9.81
C TYR A 33 -10.35 -2.82 8.64
N PRO A 34 -11.47 -2.88 7.88
CA PRO A 34 -11.62 -3.79 6.76
C PRO A 34 -10.61 -3.47 5.65
N GLY A 35 -10.13 -4.52 4.98
CA GLY A 35 -9.20 -4.37 3.86
C GLY A 35 -7.74 -4.48 4.30
N TRP A 36 -6.87 -3.79 3.56
CA TRP A 36 -5.44 -3.80 3.83
C TRP A 36 -5.07 -2.71 4.83
N ASN A 37 -4.04 -2.96 5.61
CA ASN A 37 -3.53 -2.10 6.67
C ASN A 37 -2.04 -1.93 6.45
N LEU A 38 -1.55 -0.70 6.49
CA LEU A 38 -0.16 -0.37 6.20
C LEU A 38 0.42 0.57 7.25
N THR A 39 1.66 0.29 7.62
CA THR A 39 2.55 1.24 8.31
C THR A 39 3.99 1.03 7.84
N ALA A 40 4.88 1.93 8.19
CA ALA A 40 6.30 1.84 7.86
C ALA A 40 7.14 2.55 8.91
N ASP A 41 8.35 2.05 9.16
CA ASP A 41 9.32 2.80 9.96
C ASP A 41 9.75 4.09 9.23
N ASN A 42 10.52 4.96 9.89
CA ASN A 42 10.95 6.23 9.28
C ASN A 42 11.72 6.05 7.96
N ASN A 43 12.57 5.02 7.86
CA ASN A 43 13.36 4.76 6.66
C ASN A 43 12.48 4.16 5.55
N GLY A 44 11.57 3.26 5.91
CA GLY A 44 10.57 2.63 5.06
C GLY A 44 9.61 3.65 4.47
N GLY A 45 9.09 4.56 5.29
CA GLY A 45 8.21 5.63 4.85
C GLY A 45 8.91 6.61 3.90
N ARG A 46 10.16 7.01 4.21
CA ARG A 46 10.96 7.87 3.30
C ARG A 46 11.28 7.16 1.99
N SER A 47 11.70 5.89 2.06
CA SER A 47 12.01 5.08 0.90
C SER A 47 10.79 4.86 0.01
N LEU A 48 9.63 4.56 0.61
CA LEU A 48 8.38 4.40 -0.12
C LEU A 48 7.91 5.73 -0.73
N SER A 49 8.02 6.85 -0.01
CA SER A 49 7.71 8.16 -0.58
C SER A 49 8.58 8.50 -1.79
N ASP A 50 9.89 8.22 -1.74
CA ASP A 50 10.80 8.41 -2.88
C ASP A 50 10.41 7.52 -4.07
N LEU A 51 9.98 6.28 -3.83
CA LEU A 51 9.43 5.43 -4.89
C LEU A 51 8.21 6.08 -5.54
N LEU A 52 7.24 6.53 -4.74
CA LEU A 52 6.01 7.14 -5.24
C LEU A 52 6.31 8.41 -6.05
N ASP A 53 7.27 9.23 -5.62
CA ASP A 53 7.73 10.42 -6.36
C ASP A 53 8.31 10.07 -7.73
N ARG A 54 9.10 9.00 -7.81
CA ARG A 54 9.68 8.52 -9.07
C ARG A 54 8.61 7.97 -10.00
N MET A 55 7.64 7.22 -9.46
CA MET A 55 6.53 6.68 -10.24
C MET A 55 5.61 7.80 -10.75
N GLU A 56 5.34 8.84 -9.94
CA GLU A 56 4.51 9.99 -10.32
C GLU A 56 5.13 10.84 -11.44
N LYS A 57 6.46 10.91 -11.49
CA LYS A 57 7.23 11.59 -12.55
C LYS A 57 7.42 10.74 -13.80
N SER A 58 7.11 9.44 -13.75
CA SER A 58 7.27 8.53 -14.88
C SER A 58 6.26 8.85 -15.98
N ILE A 59 6.75 8.98 -17.21
CA ILE A 59 5.90 9.13 -18.40
C ILE A 59 5.23 7.79 -18.76
N TYR A 60 5.81 6.66 -18.34
CA TYR A 60 5.33 5.32 -18.68
C TYR A 60 4.74 4.58 -17.47
N PRO A 61 3.79 3.65 -17.70
CA PRO A 61 3.33 2.72 -16.67
C PRO A 61 4.49 1.91 -16.10
N CYS A 62 4.61 1.87 -14.78
CA CYS A 62 5.71 1.21 -14.11
C CYS A 62 5.24 0.28 -12.98
N LEU A 63 6.08 -0.68 -12.63
CA LEU A 63 5.81 -1.73 -11.65
C LEU A 63 7.02 -1.92 -10.75
N ARG A 64 6.80 -1.85 -9.44
CA ARG A 64 7.82 -2.16 -8.43
C ARG A 64 7.34 -3.17 -7.42
N THR A 65 8.30 -3.97 -6.97
CA THR A 65 8.11 -4.89 -5.87
C THR A 65 8.67 -4.26 -4.60
N ILE A 66 7.83 -4.19 -3.58
CA ILE A 66 8.11 -3.70 -2.24
C ILE A 66 8.20 -4.92 -1.33
N LYS A 67 9.32 -5.05 -0.62
CA LYS A 67 9.51 -6.07 0.41
C LYS A 67 8.67 -5.69 1.63
N ILE A 68 7.85 -6.63 2.08
CA ILE A 68 7.02 -6.45 3.27
C ILE A 68 7.65 -7.18 4.45
N SER A 69 7.70 -6.50 5.59
CA SER A 69 8.03 -7.09 6.88
C SER A 69 6.76 -7.63 7.54
N LYS A 70 6.87 -8.77 8.22
CA LYS A 70 5.74 -9.31 8.99
C LYS A 70 5.47 -8.38 10.17
N PRO A 71 4.21 -7.99 10.42
CA PRO A 71 3.88 -7.21 11.60
C PRO A 71 4.13 -8.05 12.86
N ASP A 72 4.77 -7.45 13.85
CA ASP A 72 4.93 -8.01 15.19
C ASP A 72 3.80 -7.51 16.11
N ASP A 73 3.84 -7.93 17.37
CA ASP A 73 2.85 -7.54 18.37
C ASP A 73 2.81 -6.02 18.62
N LYS A 74 3.93 -5.31 18.44
CA LYS A 74 3.97 -3.84 18.59
C LYS A 74 3.17 -3.18 17.48
N ILE A 75 3.35 -3.63 16.24
CA ILE A 75 2.59 -3.13 15.08
C ILE A 75 1.09 -3.46 15.20
N LEU A 76 0.74 -4.70 15.59
CA LEU A 76 -0.65 -5.14 15.68
C LEU A 76 -1.43 -4.49 16.82
N LYS A 77 -0.74 -4.02 17.86
CA LYS A 77 -1.35 -3.22 18.94
C LYS A 77 -1.73 -1.81 18.51
N ILE A 78 -1.23 -1.30 17.38
CA ILE A 78 -1.53 0.07 16.92
C ILE A 78 -3.02 0.22 16.57
N PRO A 79 -3.61 -0.60 15.68
CA PRO A 79 -5.06 -0.57 15.46
C PRO A 79 -5.83 -1.22 16.62
N ASN A 80 -5.13 -2.01 17.44
CA ASN A 80 -5.67 -2.67 18.62
C ASN A 80 -6.90 -3.56 18.33
N ASN A 81 -6.99 -4.17 17.14
CA ASN A 81 -8.13 -5.00 16.77
C ASN A 81 -8.19 -6.25 17.68
N LYS A 82 -9.33 -6.45 18.37
CA LYS A 82 -9.50 -7.43 19.46
C LYS A 82 -8.42 -7.33 20.56
N GLY A 83 -7.95 -6.12 20.88
CA GLY A 83 -6.88 -5.93 21.85
C GLY A 83 -5.51 -6.36 21.32
N GLY A 84 -5.30 -6.30 20.00
CA GLY A 84 -4.06 -6.74 19.33
C GLY A 84 -3.97 -8.26 19.11
N ARG A 85 -5.06 -9.00 19.31
CA ARG A 85 -5.10 -10.48 19.22
C ARG A 85 -5.86 -11.00 18.00
N ALA A 86 -6.39 -10.13 17.15
CA ALA A 86 -7.10 -10.55 15.95
C ALA A 86 -6.16 -11.32 15.01
N GLY A 87 -6.62 -12.48 14.52
CA GLY A 87 -5.91 -13.21 13.48
C GLY A 87 -5.68 -12.35 12.23
N TRP A 88 -4.51 -12.47 11.61
CA TRP A 88 -4.11 -11.63 10.48
C TRP A 88 -3.41 -12.41 9.37
N TYR A 89 -3.25 -11.75 8.23
CA TYR A 89 -2.54 -12.24 7.05
C TYR A 89 -1.64 -11.12 6.50
N SER A 90 -0.41 -11.46 6.10
CA SER A 90 0.50 -10.56 5.40
C SER A 90 1.00 -11.26 4.12
N PRO A 91 1.04 -10.56 2.97
CA PRO A 91 1.55 -11.14 1.74
C PRO A 91 3.07 -11.30 1.81
N ASN A 92 3.61 -12.26 1.07
CA ASN A 92 5.06 -12.40 0.92
C ASN A 92 5.66 -11.31 0.03
N THR A 93 4.86 -10.77 -0.89
CA THR A 93 5.32 -9.82 -1.89
C THR A 93 4.23 -8.80 -2.15
N PHE A 94 4.57 -7.52 -2.02
CA PHE A 94 3.70 -6.43 -2.40
C PHE A 94 4.22 -5.79 -3.69
N LYS A 95 3.37 -5.66 -4.69
CA LYS A 95 3.69 -4.99 -5.95
C LYS A 95 2.84 -3.75 -6.07
N LEU A 96 3.47 -2.65 -6.45
CA LEU A 96 2.79 -1.40 -6.78
C LEU A 96 2.93 -1.15 -8.28
N ARG A 97 1.80 -1.03 -8.96
CA ARG A 97 1.72 -0.68 -10.39
C ARG A 97 1.15 0.71 -10.53
N TYR A 98 1.89 1.59 -11.19
CA TYR A 98 1.35 2.84 -11.70
C TYR A 98 0.87 2.62 -13.13
N VAL A 99 -0.37 3.02 -13.42
CA VAL A 99 -0.94 3.03 -14.77
C VAL A 99 -1.19 4.48 -15.20
N ASN A 100 -0.95 4.78 -16.48
CA ASN A 100 -1.24 6.10 -17.02
C ASN A 100 -2.76 6.32 -17.13
N ASP A 101 -3.18 7.58 -16.94
CA ASP A 101 -4.57 8.03 -16.88
C ASP A 101 -5.33 7.81 -18.21
N ASN A 102 -5.87 6.61 -18.41
CA ASN A 102 -6.93 6.35 -19.40
C ASN A 102 -8.23 5.83 -18.75
N ALA A 103 -8.24 5.61 -17.43
CA ALA A 103 -9.39 5.13 -16.67
C ALA A 103 -9.61 6.01 -15.44
N LYS A 104 -10.84 6.51 -15.24
CA LYS A 104 -11.23 7.24 -14.02
C LYS A 104 -11.09 6.32 -12.79
N ASN A 105 -10.43 6.81 -11.75
CA ASN A 105 -10.29 6.17 -10.43
C ASN A 105 -9.81 4.71 -10.50
N TYR A 106 -8.54 4.51 -10.88
CA TYR A 106 -7.98 3.16 -10.94
C TYR A 106 -7.35 2.84 -9.59
N TRP A 107 -8.10 2.15 -8.74
CA TRP A 107 -7.65 1.59 -7.47
C TRP A 107 -8.05 0.12 -7.44
N ASP A 108 -7.10 -0.79 -7.63
CA ASP A 108 -7.41 -2.21 -7.72
C ASP A 108 -6.41 -3.08 -6.97
N PHE A 109 -6.94 -3.95 -6.11
CA PHE A 109 -6.17 -4.95 -5.39
C PHE A 109 -6.36 -6.32 -6.04
N GLU A 110 -5.28 -6.86 -6.59
CA GLU A 110 -5.24 -8.21 -7.14
C GLU A 110 -4.43 -9.12 -6.19
N GLU A 111 -5.08 -10.16 -5.67
CA GLU A 111 -4.41 -11.21 -4.89
C GLU A 111 -4.14 -12.43 -5.77
N ASN A 112 -2.89 -12.87 -5.82
CA ASN A 112 -2.50 -14.12 -6.45
C ASN A 112 -1.63 -14.94 -5.49
N GLY A 113 -2.29 -15.82 -4.73
CA GLY A 113 -1.66 -16.59 -3.66
C GLY A 113 -1.07 -15.67 -2.59
N LYS A 114 0.26 -15.74 -2.41
CA LYS A 114 1.00 -14.91 -1.44
C LYS A 114 1.49 -13.57 -2.01
N ASN A 115 1.06 -13.21 -3.21
CA ASN A 115 1.40 -11.94 -3.85
C ASN A 115 0.20 -11.01 -3.82
N LEU A 116 0.43 -9.77 -3.41
CA LEU A 116 -0.53 -8.70 -3.52
C LEU A 116 -0.03 -7.68 -4.53
N LEU A 117 -0.91 -7.28 -5.45
CA LEU A 117 -0.67 -6.19 -6.38
C LEU A 117 -1.69 -5.10 -6.10
N LEU A 118 -1.22 -3.88 -5.88
CA LEU A 118 -2.04 -2.66 -5.93
C LEU A 118 -1.73 -1.95 -7.25
N SER A 119 -2.76 -1.71 -8.04
CA SER A 119 -2.66 -0.84 -9.21
C SER A 119 -3.33 0.51 -8.93
N VAL A 120 -2.62 1.59 -9.23
CA VAL A 120 -3.07 2.99 -9.02
C VAL A 120 -2.86 3.84 -10.26
N ASN A 121 -3.75 4.82 -10.49
CA ASN A 121 -3.49 5.91 -11.43
C ASN A 121 -2.75 7.08 -10.74
N LYS A 122 -2.65 8.24 -11.40
CA LYS A 122 -1.90 9.38 -10.87
C LYS A 122 -2.53 10.00 -9.63
N LYS A 123 -3.85 10.19 -9.64
CA LYS A 123 -4.59 10.74 -8.51
C LYS A 123 -4.43 9.86 -7.28
N GLU A 124 -4.68 8.56 -7.44
CA GLU A 124 -4.59 7.61 -6.34
C GLU A 124 -3.15 7.38 -5.85
N LEU A 125 -2.15 7.47 -6.73
CA LEU A 125 -0.73 7.47 -6.34
C LEU A 125 -0.38 8.68 -5.46
N SER A 126 -0.92 9.86 -5.79
CA SER A 126 -0.75 11.08 -5.01
C SER A 126 -1.40 10.98 -3.62
N GLU A 127 -2.59 10.36 -3.53
CA GLU A 127 -3.24 10.07 -2.25
C GLU A 127 -2.43 9.08 -1.41
N LEU A 128 -1.92 8.01 -2.02
CA LEU A 128 -1.03 7.06 -1.35
C LEU A 128 0.21 7.77 -0.80
N LYS A 129 0.85 8.64 -1.59
CA LYS A 129 2.00 9.43 -1.16
C LYS A 129 1.67 10.33 0.03
N LYS A 130 0.56 11.06 -0.01
CA LYS A 130 0.08 11.86 1.15
C LYS A 130 -0.09 10.97 2.38
N GLY A 131 -0.64 9.77 2.19
CA GLY A 131 -0.77 8.76 3.22
C GLY A 131 0.55 8.39 3.90
N ILE A 132 1.54 8.04 3.10
CA ILE A 132 2.90 7.68 3.58
C ILE A 132 3.58 8.86 4.27
N LEU A 133 3.47 10.07 3.71
CA LEU A 133 3.98 11.28 4.36
C LEU A 133 3.26 11.57 5.69
N GLY A 134 1.98 11.23 5.80
CA GLY A 134 1.22 11.27 7.05
C GLY A 134 1.81 10.34 8.11
N ILE A 135 2.13 9.09 7.75
CA ILE A 135 2.76 8.13 8.66
C ILE A 135 4.08 8.69 9.22
N LEU A 136 4.91 9.30 8.37
CA LEU A 136 6.18 9.94 8.79
C LEU A 136 5.99 11.10 9.78
N LYS A 137 4.81 11.73 9.78
CA LYS A 137 4.43 12.80 10.71
C LYS A 137 3.69 12.28 11.95
N GLY A 138 3.51 10.97 12.08
CA GLY A 138 2.75 10.36 13.17
C GLY A 138 1.23 10.38 12.96
N CYS A 139 0.74 10.66 11.75
CA CYS A 139 -0.68 10.60 11.42
C CYS A 139 -1.09 9.16 11.01
N GLY A 140 -2.29 8.74 11.40
CA GLY A 140 -2.87 7.43 11.05
C GLY A 140 -4.33 7.34 11.51
N ASP A 141 -4.87 6.12 11.55
CA ASP A 141 -6.30 5.82 11.83
C ASP A 141 -7.27 6.43 10.80
N TYR A 142 -6.88 6.34 9.54
CA TYR A 142 -7.75 6.63 8.40
C TYR A 142 -7.44 5.68 7.25
N SER A 143 -8.33 5.64 6.27
CA SER A 143 -8.19 4.79 5.10
C SER A 143 -8.27 5.60 3.82
N ILE A 144 -7.50 5.18 2.82
CA ILE A 144 -7.59 5.67 1.44
C ILE A 144 -8.11 4.57 0.50
N GLY A 145 -8.47 4.95 -0.71
CA GLY A 145 -9.08 4.08 -1.71
C GLY A 145 -10.48 4.56 -2.09
N PRO A 146 -11.24 3.76 -2.86
CA PRO A 146 -12.47 4.19 -3.48
C PRO A 146 -13.53 4.55 -2.45
N ASP A 147 -14.20 5.68 -2.68
CA ASP A 147 -15.32 6.14 -1.89
C ASP A 147 -16.61 5.48 -2.38
N THR A 148 -16.78 4.22 -2.00
CA THR A 148 -17.96 3.43 -2.36
C THR A 148 -18.43 2.61 -1.17
N LYS A 149 -19.76 2.45 -1.11
CA LYS A 149 -20.44 1.63 -0.10
C LYS A 149 -20.38 0.14 -0.44
N GLU A 150 -20.07 -0.22 -1.69
CA GLU A 150 -20.01 -1.61 -2.15
C GLU A 150 -18.72 -2.28 -1.66
N ARG A 151 -18.84 -3.47 -1.06
CA ARG A 151 -17.68 -4.24 -0.57
C ARG A 151 -17.37 -5.38 -1.55
N ASN A 152 -16.55 -5.10 -2.55
CA ASN A 152 -15.97 -6.11 -3.44
C ASN A 152 -14.44 -5.90 -3.55
N ASN A 153 -13.73 -6.79 -4.26
CA ASN A 153 -12.27 -6.72 -4.36
C ASN A 153 -11.74 -5.41 -4.99
N LYS A 154 -12.55 -4.75 -5.83
CA LYS A 154 -12.23 -3.45 -6.44
C LYS A 154 -12.45 -2.26 -5.50
N ASN A 155 -13.06 -2.51 -4.35
CA ASN A 155 -13.45 -1.50 -3.37
C ASN A 155 -12.73 -1.66 -2.02
N ILE A 156 -11.61 -2.39 -2.01
CA ILE A 156 -10.82 -2.61 -0.81
C ILE A 156 -10.08 -1.32 -0.45
N ARG A 157 -10.32 -0.82 0.76
CA ARG A 157 -9.58 0.32 1.32
C ARG A 157 -8.23 -0.10 1.89
N LEU A 158 -7.31 0.86 1.92
CA LEU A 158 -6.01 0.75 2.59
C LEU A 158 -5.99 1.66 3.81
N TRP A 159 -6.00 1.06 4.99
CA TRP A 159 -5.84 1.73 6.28
C TRP A 159 -4.38 2.10 6.51
N LEU A 160 -4.15 3.30 7.03
CA LEU A 160 -2.84 3.86 7.29
C LEU A 160 -2.70 4.11 8.79
N TRP A 161 -1.59 3.64 9.35
CA TRP A 161 -1.31 3.68 10.78
C TRP A 161 0.01 4.40 11.04
N TRP A 162 0.05 5.22 12.08
CA TRP A 162 1.32 5.79 12.55
C TRP A 162 2.29 4.67 12.94
N TYR A 163 3.57 4.99 13.01
CA TYR A 163 4.60 4.06 13.45
C TYR A 163 5.07 4.41 14.87
N VAL A 164 5.05 3.44 15.77
CA VAL A 164 5.65 3.58 17.11
C VAL A 164 7.14 3.26 17.03
N ARG A 165 7.96 4.23 17.49
CA ARG A 165 9.42 4.13 17.52
C ARG A 165 9.92 3.12 18.54
#